data_AF-A0A7Y4STF3-F1
#
_entry.id   AF-A0A7Y4STF3-F1
#
_cell.length_a   1.000
_cell.length_b   1.000
_cell.length_c   1.000
_cell.angle_alpha   90.00
_cell.angle_beta   90.00
_cell.angle_gamma   90.00
#
_symmetry.space_group_name_H-M   'P 1'
#
loop_
_entity.id
_entity.type
_entity.pdbx_description
1 polymer ?
#
loop_
_entity_poly.entity_id
_entity_poly.type
_entity_poly.pdbx_seq_one_letter_code
_entity_poly.pdbx_strand_id
1 'polypeptide(L)'
;MNPLLDDDLTGPRPPVFLAALRTATGRTPIWLTCWFVPLFLALVLAVPWRGFYAGVLAQNYEPLSVLASMDENFRFDHGPELASLKQGTAEIAAALALVAMLFGVFSGGGWLQVFLERTQGHSMRRFLWGGARYFWRFLRVWLVTLLTLALVSWIFHGWPWKTALSLLFGAEDGDLEVLRSEFSVVLVTWTQDGLYGLTLALILVWGDYTRTRLALQDTRSAVWAGLCTWGLILLHPLRTLRPMCVLFVLEAGLVVALGSVAHGLDRGLGPESGAGTLLLLFGLGQVALLWRGITRGARYHAAAQVSKQLVPPLAQPDPWASRVGGPGGPQYPLDLNDDYGVSV
;
A
#
# COMPACT_ATOMS: atom_id res chain seq x y z
N MET A 1 -21.56 -29.20 -11.38
CA MET A 1 -22.44 -28.46 -10.44
C MET A 1 -21.87 -28.66 -9.05
N ASN A 2 -21.38 -27.60 -8.40
CA ASN A 2 -20.66 -27.68 -7.13
C ASN A 2 -21.30 -26.73 -6.11
N PRO A 3 -21.55 -27.14 -4.86
CA PRO A 3 -22.42 -26.46 -3.89
C PRO A 3 -21.72 -25.31 -3.12
N LEU A 4 -20.81 -24.58 -3.78
CA LEU A 4 -20.19 -23.37 -3.21
C LEU A 4 -20.83 -22.09 -3.78
N LEU A 5 -22.01 -22.25 -4.38
CA LEU A 5 -22.90 -21.18 -4.85
C LEU A 5 -24.32 -21.33 -4.30
N ASP A 6 -24.46 -21.91 -3.11
CA ASP A 6 -25.49 -21.50 -2.16
C ASP A 6 -24.82 -20.59 -1.12
N ASP A 7 -24.39 -19.40 -1.57
CA ASP A 7 -24.52 -18.21 -0.71
C ASP A 7 -26.02 -17.86 -0.76
N ASP A 8 -26.76 -18.73 -0.06
CA ASP A 8 -28.19 -18.80 -0.04
C ASP A 8 -28.74 -17.48 0.50
N LEU A 9 -29.81 -17.02 -0.13
CA LEU A 9 -30.47 -15.72 0.08
C LEU A 9 -31.22 -15.64 1.43
N THR A 10 -30.79 -16.38 2.45
CA THR A 10 -31.52 -16.61 3.70
C THR A 10 -30.74 -16.27 4.97
N GLY A 11 -29.44 -15.93 4.87
CA GLY A 11 -28.62 -15.46 6.00
C GLY A 11 -28.29 -13.96 5.97
N PRO A 12 -28.02 -13.33 7.14
CA PRO A 12 -27.50 -11.96 7.16
C PRO A 12 -26.16 -11.92 6.43
N ARG A 13 -26.11 -11.19 5.30
CA ARG A 13 -24.88 -11.04 4.50
C ARG A 13 -23.78 -10.47 5.41
N PRO A 14 -22.60 -11.11 5.51
CA PRO A 14 -21.51 -10.56 6.29
C PRO A 14 -21.14 -9.18 5.73
N PRO A 15 -20.74 -8.23 6.58
CA PRO A 15 -20.35 -6.92 6.11
C PRO A 15 -19.18 -7.04 5.12
N VAL A 16 -19.21 -6.22 4.07
CA VAL A 16 -18.29 -6.27 2.91
C VAL A 16 -16.82 -6.37 3.33
N PHE A 17 -16.41 -5.69 4.40
CA PHE A 17 -15.03 -5.72 4.88
C PHE A 17 -14.62 -7.09 5.46
N LEU A 18 -15.51 -7.80 6.17
CA LEU A 18 -15.22 -9.14 6.73
C LEU A 18 -15.11 -10.16 5.60
N ALA A 19 -16.04 -10.11 4.64
CA ALA A 19 -15.98 -10.97 3.46
C ALA A 19 -14.69 -10.72 2.66
N ALA A 20 -14.29 -9.45 2.50
CA ALA A 20 -13.06 -9.10 1.83
C ALA A 20 -11.80 -9.61 2.55
N LEU A 21 -11.76 -9.47 3.88
CA LEU A 21 -10.64 -9.95 4.69
C LEU A 21 -10.51 -11.47 4.63
N ARG A 22 -11.62 -12.20 4.82
CA ARG A 22 -11.66 -13.67 4.75
C ARG A 22 -11.23 -14.19 3.38
N THR A 23 -11.67 -13.55 2.31
CA THR A 23 -11.28 -13.94 0.95
C THR A 23 -9.80 -13.66 0.69
N ALA A 24 -9.25 -12.54 1.19
CA ALA A 24 -7.84 -12.21 1.04
C ALA A 24 -6.93 -13.14 1.87
N THR A 25 -7.30 -13.47 3.11
CA THR A 25 -6.51 -14.36 3.98
C THR A 25 -6.42 -15.77 3.41
N GLY A 26 -7.51 -16.29 2.82
CA GLY A 26 -7.55 -17.60 2.17
C GLY A 26 -6.67 -17.74 0.91
N ARG A 27 -6.00 -16.66 0.47
CA ARG A 27 -5.10 -16.65 -0.70
C ARG A 27 -3.63 -16.53 -0.29
N THR A 28 -3.21 -17.40 0.64
CA THR A 28 -1.84 -17.53 1.18
C THR A 28 -0.71 -17.32 0.18
N PRO A 29 -0.65 -18.04 -0.96
CA PRO A 29 0.47 -17.89 -1.87
C PRO A 29 0.59 -16.47 -2.43
N ILE A 30 -0.54 -15.77 -2.66
CA ILE A 30 -0.54 -14.43 -3.26
C ILE A 30 0.02 -13.38 -2.30
N TRP A 31 -0.47 -13.34 -1.06
CA TRP A 31 0.01 -12.35 -0.10
C TRP A 31 1.44 -12.66 0.36
N LEU A 32 1.87 -13.93 0.38
CA LEU A 32 3.28 -14.30 0.59
C LEU A 32 4.18 -13.76 -0.51
N THR A 33 3.81 -13.91 -1.79
CA THR A 33 4.57 -13.31 -2.90
C THR A 33 4.59 -11.79 -2.78
N CYS A 34 3.48 -11.17 -2.39
CA CYS A 34 3.43 -9.72 -2.19
C CYS A 34 4.31 -9.23 -1.04
N TRP A 35 4.51 -10.07 -0.01
CA TRP A 35 5.38 -9.80 1.13
C TRP A 35 6.86 -10.04 0.82
N PHE A 36 7.18 -11.06 0.02
CA PHE A 36 8.57 -11.41 -0.30
C PHE A 36 9.31 -10.29 -1.04
N VAL A 37 8.63 -9.55 -1.92
CA VAL A 37 9.23 -8.45 -2.68
C VAL A 37 9.73 -7.31 -1.78
N PRO A 38 8.91 -6.67 -0.91
CA PRO A 38 9.39 -5.63 -0.02
C PRO A 38 10.42 -6.16 0.99
N LEU A 39 10.32 -7.42 1.42
CA LEU A 39 11.37 -8.04 2.23
C LEU A 39 12.71 -8.06 1.49
N PHE A 40 12.72 -8.53 0.24
CA PHE A 40 13.93 -8.57 -0.58
C PHE A 40 14.52 -7.17 -0.81
N LEU A 41 13.68 -6.17 -1.11
CA LEU A 41 14.13 -4.79 -1.27
C LEU A 41 14.70 -4.22 0.05
N ALA A 42 14.10 -4.55 1.19
CA ALA A 42 14.62 -4.14 2.49
C ALA A 42 16.00 -4.75 2.80
N LEU A 43 16.28 -5.98 2.35
CA LEU A 43 17.60 -6.60 2.49
C LEU A 43 18.69 -5.84 1.72
N VAL A 44 18.37 -5.27 0.55
CA VAL A 44 19.31 -4.42 -0.20
C VAL A 44 19.69 -3.18 0.61
N LEU A 45 18.71 -2.52 1.23
CA LEU A 45 18.95 -1.36 2.07
C LEU A 45 19.67 -1.71 3.37
N ALA A 46 19.54 -2.95 3.86
CA ALA A 46 20.22 -3.40 5.08
C ALA A 46 21.74 -3.53 4.93
N VAL A 47 22.28 -3.67 3.71
CA VAL A 47 23.73 -3.84 3.47
C VAL A 47 24.55 -2.64 3.95
N PRO A 48 24.31 -1.38 3.52
CA PRO A 48 25.08 -0.23 3.99
C PRO A 48 24.95 -0.01 5.49
N TRP A 49 23.76 -0.27 6.07
CA TRP A 49 23.54 -0.19 7.51
C TRP A 49 24.36 -1.25 8.27
N ARG A 50 24.41 -2.48 7.76
CA ARG A 50 25.27 -3.53 8.31
C ARG A 50 26.75 -3.15 8.22
N GLY A 51 27.18 -2.55 7.11
CA GLY A 51 28.56 -2.09 6.94
C GLY A 51 28.93 -1.00 7.93
N PHE A 52 28.05 -0.01 8.11
CA PHE A 52 28.22 1.05 9.10
C PHE A 52 28.35 0.48 10.52
N TYR A 53 27.41 -0.37 10.93
CA TYR A 53 27.48 -1.01 12.24
C TYR A 53 28.74 -1.86 12.34
N ALA A 54 29.07 -2.74 11.39
CA ALA A 54 30.31 -3.51 11.45
C ALA A 54 31.58 -2.65 11.63
N GLY A 55 31.62 -1.45 11.04
CA GLY A 55 32.71 -0.49 11.22
C GLY A 55 32.77 0.15 12.60
N VAL A 56 31.65 0.71 13.08
CA VAL A 56 31.56 1.36 14.40
C VAL A 56 31.73 0.36 15.54
N LEU A 57 31.21 -0.86 15.36
CA LEU A 57 31.23 -1.91 16.36
C LEU A 57 32.58 -2.63 16.49
N ALA A 58 33.39 -2.67 15.43
CA ALA A 58 34.69 -3.34 15.47
C ALA A 58 35.75 -2.59 16.28
N GLN A 59 35.57 -1.30 16.55
CA GLN A 59 36.60 -0.45 17.14
C GLN A 59 36.26 0.07 18.55
N ASN A 60 34.97 0.21 18.87
CA ASN A 60 34.55 0.98 20.06
C ASN A 60 33.76 0.19 21.11
N TYR A 61 33.33 -1.05 20.80
CA TYR A 61 32.48 -1.84 21.69
C TYR A 61 32.96 -3.29 21.80
N GLU A 62 32.76 -3.92 22.96
CA GLU A 62 33.07 -5.34 23.12
C GLU A 62 32.16 -6.19 22.21
N PRO A 63 32.67 -7.29 21.63
CA PRO A 63 31.86 -8.19 20.81
C PRO A 63 30.58 -8.60 21.56
N LEU A 64 29.43 -8.54 20.89
CA LEU A 64 28.09 -8.90 21.43
C LEU A 64 27.51 -7.95 22.50
N SER A 65 28.26 -6.96 23.00
CA SER A 65 27.74 -5.95 23.96
C SER A 65 26.92 -4.84 23.31
N VAL A 66 27.07 -4.70 22.00
CA VAL A 66 26.51 -3.64 21.16
C VAL A 66 25.00 -3.48 21.31
N LEU A 67 24.28 -4.60 21.40
CA LEU A 67 22.83 -4.54 21.44
C LEU A 67 22.32 -3.84 22.70
N ALA A 68 23.07 -4.00 23.78
CA ALA A 68 22.81 -3.36 25.06
C ALA A 68 23.19 -1.88 25.04
N SER A 69 24.10 -1.49 24.15
CA SER A 69 24.56 -0.10 23.99
C SER A 69 23.87 0.64 22.85
N MET A 70 22.88 0.07 22.15
CA MET A 70 22.05 0.78 21.15
C MET A 70 20.94 1.61 21.81
N ASP A 71 21.27 2.30 22.89
CA ASP A 71 20.35 3.12 23.67
C ASP A 71 20.23 4.55 23.09
N GLU A 72 19.56 5.42 23.84
CA GLU A 72 19.43 6.84 23.46
C GLU A 72 20.79 7.56 23.40
N ASN A 73 21.73 7.19 24.27
CA ASN A 73 23.07 7.78 24.29
C ASN A 73 23.84 7.46 23.02
N PHE A 74 23.81 6.21 22.56
CA PHE A 74 24.43 5.84 21.28
C PHE A 74 23.83 6.62 20.09
N ARG A 75 22.50 6.83 20.08
CA ARG A 75 21.83 7.62 19.03
C ARG A 75 22.25 9.08 19.06
N PHE A 76 22.54 9.61 20.25
CA PHE A 76 23.03 10.97 20.43
C PHE A 76 24.51 11.11 20.01
N ASP A 77 25.37 10.23 20.53
CA ASP A 77 26.82 10.24 20.28
C ASP A 77 27.16 10.00 18.81
N HIS A 78 26.46 9.07 18.16
CA HIS A 78 26.62 8.79 16.73
C HIS A 78 25.62 9.55 15.85
N GLY A 79 24.93 10.55 16.39
CA GLY A 79 23.89 11.33 15.69
C GLY A 79 24.34 11.87 14.33
N PRO A 80 25.51 12.54 14.21
CA PRO A 80 26.02 13.04 12.94
C PRO A 80 26.32 11.93 11.92
N GLU A 81 26.88 10.82 12.37
CA GLU A 81 27.21 9.66 11.52
C GLU A 81 25.94 8.96 11.02
N LEU A 82 24.95 8.78 11.91
CA LEU A 82 23.64 8.24 11.57
C LEU A 82 22.88 9.17 10.61
N ALA A 83 23.01 10.49 10.76
CA ALA A 83 22.42 11.45 9.83
C ALA A 83 23.05 11.35 8.44
N SER A 84 24.39 11.26 8.37
CA SER A 84 25.13 11.04 7.13
C SER A 84 24.74 9.72 6.46
N LEU A 85 24.65 8.62 7.23
CA LEU A 85 24.18 7.32 6.74
C LEU A 85 22.75 7.39 6.19
N LYS A 86 21.84 8.05 6.91
CA LYS A 86 20.46 8.27 6.45
C LYS A 86 20.43 9.06 5.15
N GLN A 87 21.22 10.12 5.02
CA GLN A 87 21.30 10.91 3.80
C GLN A 87 21.88 10.11 2.63
N GLY A 88 22.98 9.38 2.84
CA GLY A 88 23.60 8.54 1.81
C GLY A 88 22.73 7.35 1.38
N THR A 89 21.85 6.86 2.26
CA THR A 89 20.90 5.78 1.94
C THR A 89 19.54 6.27 1.45
N ALA A 90 19.24 7.57 1.55
CA ALA A 90 17.95 8.14 1.18
C ALA A 90 17.63 7.96 -0.31
N GLU A 91 18.61 8.18 -1.19
CA GLU A 91 18.42 8.01 -2.65
C GLU A 91 18.14 6.54 -3.01
N ILE A 92 18.88 5.61 -2.40
CA ILE A 92 18.67 4.17 -2.57
C ILE A 92 17.28 3.80 -2.06
N ALA A 93 16.89 4.26 -0.88
CA ALA A 93 15.58 4.01 -0.30
C ALA A 93 14.45 4.56 -1.19
N ALA A 94 14.62 5.75 -1.76
CA ALA A 94 13.67 6.34 -2.70
C ALA A 94 13.53 5.50 -3.98
N ALA A 95 14.64 5.07 -4.57
CA ALA A 95 14.62 4.20 -5.74
C ALA A 95 13.93 2.84 -5.44
N LEU A 96 14.27 2.21 -4.32
CA LEU A 96 13.63 0.97 -3.88
C LEU A 96 12.13 1.15 -3.59
N ALA A 97 11.73 2.29 -3.03
CA ALA A 97 10.32 2.62 -2.82
C ALA A 97 9.56 2.72 -4.14
N LEU A 98 10.16 3.34 -5.18
CA LEU A 98 9.56 3.36 -6.53
C LEU A 98 9.40 1.96 -7.11
N VAL A 99 10.40 1.08 -6.95
CA VAL A 99 10.31 -0.33 -7.37
C VAL A 99 9.19 -1.06 -6.62
N ALA A 100 9.08 -0.86 -5.30
CA ALA A 100 8.00 -1.43 -4.50
C ALA A 100 6.62 -0.92 -4.94
N MET A 101 6.51 0.35 -5.32
CA MET A 101 5.26 0.92 -5.86
C MET A 101 4.91 0.33 -7.24
N LEU A 102 5.90 0.15 -8.13
CA LEU A 102 5.71 -0.51 -9.43
C LEU A 102 5.25 -1.97 -9.27
N PHE A 103 5.86 -2.71 -8.35
CA PHE A 103 5.35 -4.02 -7.97
C PHE A 103 3.93 -3.93 -7.39
N GLY A 104 3.63 -2.83 -6.70
CA GLY A 104 2.28 -2.50 -6.26
C GLY A 104 1.25 -2.35 -7.39
N VAL A 105 1.66 -1.74 -8.51
CA VAL A 105 0.85 -1.63 -9.73
C VAL A 105 0.55 -3.02 -10.30
N PHE A 106 1.58 -3.84 -10.43
CA PHE A 106 1.47 -5.22 -10.89
C PHE A 106 0.55 -6.07 -9.97
N SER A 107 0.81 -6.06 -8.67
CA SER A 107 0.02 -6.83 -7.69
C SER A 107 -1.44 -6.39 -7.63
N GLY A 108 -1.73 -5.10 -7.87
CA GLY A 108 -3.10 -4.62 -8.00
C GLY A 108 -3.85 -5.27 -9.17
N GLY A 109 -3.19 -5.41 -10.33
CA GLY A 109 -3.73 -6.13 -11.49
C GLY A 109 -4.01 -7.60 -11.17
N GLY A 110 -3.06 -8.26 -10.50
CA GLY A 110 -3.20 -9.64 -10.10
C GLY A 110 -4.34 -9.89 -9.11
N TRP A 111 -4.48 -9.04 -8.09
CA TRP A 111 -5.58 -9.14 -7.13
C TRP A 111 -6.94 -8.96 -7.81
N LEU A 112 -7.08 -7.94 -8.66
CA LEU A 112 -8.35 -7.71 -9.36
C LEU A 112 -8.70 -8.87 -10.29
N GLN A 113 -7.73 -9.41 -11.02
CA GLN A 113 -7.96 -10.57 -11.88
C GLN A 113 -8.49 -11.78 -11.10
N VAL A 114 -7.90 -12.08 -9.95
CA VAL A 114 -8.30 -13.20 -9.08
C VAL A 114 -9.71 -13.01 -8.51
N PHE A 115 -10.15 -11.77 -8.27
CA PHE A 115 -11.49 -11.49 -7.73
C PHE A 115 -12.57 -11.30 -8.80
N LEU A 116 -12.19 -10.88 -10.01
CA LEU A 116 -13.13 -10.72 -11.12
C LEU A 116 -13.44 -12.06 -11.79
N GLU A 117 -12.43 -12.91 -11.98
CA GLU A 117 -12.60 -14.23 -12.60
C GLU A 117 -12.72 -15.34 -11.55
N ARG A 118 -13.94 -15.85 -11.37
CA ARG A 118 -14.30 -16.85 -10.36
C ARG A 118 -13.81 -18.25 -10.72
N THR A 119 -12.56 -18.61 -10.41
CA THR A 119 -12.15 -20.03 -10.49
C THR A 119 -11.43 -20.54 -9.26
N GLN A 120 -11.73 -21.80 -8.94
CA GLN A 120 -11.05 -22.63 -7.94
C GLN A 120 -9.69 -23.10 -8.51
N GLY A 121 -8.66 -23.25 -7.67
CA GLY A 121 -7.39 -23.89 -8.04
C GLY A 121 -6.25 -22.97 -8.51
N HIS A 122 -6.36 -22.27 -9.65
CA HIS A 122 -5.20 -21.61 -10.30
C HIS A 122 -4.92 -20.15 -9.85
N SER A 123 -4.81 -19.91 -8.54
CA SER A 123 -4.74 -18.54 -8.00
C SER A 123 -3.46 -17.77 -8.37
N MET A 124 -2.28 -18.41 -8.33
CA MET A 124 -1.00 -17.72 -8.57
C MET A 124 -0.76 -17.40 -10.05
N ARG A 125 -0.99 -18.36 -10.96
CA ARG A 125 -0.84 -18.13 -12.41
C ARG A 125 -1.72 -16.98 -12.89
N ARG A 126 -2.95 -16.89 -12.39
CA ARG A 126 -3.87 -15.79 -12.69
C ARG A 126 -3.47 -14.47 -12.06
N PHE A 127 -2.93 -14.50 -10.85
CA PHE A 127 -2.35 -13.31 -10.25
C PHE A 127 -1.24 -12.73 -11.13
N LEU A 128 -0.30 -13.57 -11.60
CA LEU A 128 0.78 -13.13 -12.48
C LEU A 128 0.25 -12.65 -13.84
N TRP A 129 -0.69 -13.38 -14.43
CA TRP A 129 -1.30 -13.00 -15.71
C TRP A 129 -2.08 -11.69 -15.62
N GLY A 130 -2.90 -11.52 -14.58
CA GLY A 130 -3.63 -10.28 -14.30
C GLY A 130 -2.72 -9.10 -14.06
N GLY A 131 -1.63 -9.33 -13.33
CA GLY A 131 -0.59 -8.33 -13.12
C GLY A 131 -0.01 -7.85 -14.44
N ALA A 132 0.35 -8.76 -15.35
CA ALA A 132 0.87 -8.42 -16.68
C ALA A 132 -0.20 -7.75 -17.57
N ARG A 133 -1.43 -8.28 -17.60
CA ARG A 133 -2.55 -7.79 -18.42
C ARG A 133 -2.88 -6.32 -18.14
N TYR A 134 -2.99 -5.95 -16.86
CA TYR A 134 -3.36 -4.58 -16.47
C TYR A 134 -2.19 -3.65 -16.22
N PHE A 135 -0.94 -4.15 -16.23
CA PHE A 135 0.25 -3.41 -15.81
C PHE A 135 0.32 -2.00 -16.37
N TRP A 136 0.29 -1.85 -17.70
CA TRP A 136 0.42 -0.56 -18.36
C TRP A 136 -0.73 0.40 -18.08
N ARG A 137 -1.95 -0.11 -17.90
CA ARG A 137 -3.11 0.73 -17.58
C ARG A 137 -3.01 1.24 -16.15
N PHE A 138 -2.61 0.37 -15.22
CA PHE A 138 -2.45 0.74 -13.82
C PHE A 138 -1.20 1.60 -13.60
N LEU A 139 -0.17 1.45 -14.43
CA LEU A 139 0.99 2.32 -14.43
C LEU A 139 0.58 3.77 -14.76
N ARG A 140 -0.30 3.96 -15.76
CA ARG A 140 -0.87 5.28 -16.05
C ARG A 140 -1.65 5.85 -14.87
N VAL A 141 -2.47 5.04 -14.20
CA VAL A 141 -3.16 5.47 -12.96
C VAL A 141 -2.15 5.84 -11.88
N TRP A 142 -1.09 5.06 -11.72
CA TRP A 142 -0.04 5.35 -10.75
C TRP A 142 0.68 6.67 -11.06
N LEU A 143 1.00 6.98 -12.31
CA LEU A 143 1.55 8.28 -12.70
C LEU A 143 0.60 9.43 -12.36
N VAL A 144 -0.71 9.29 -12.66
CA VAL A 144 -1.71 10.30 -12.27
C VAL A 144 -1.81 10.40 -10.74
N THR A 145 -1.68 9.29 -10.02
CA THR A 145 -1.67 9.27 -8.55
C THR A 145 -0.44 10.01 -8.01
N LEU A 146 0.74 9.83 -8.60
CA LEU A 146 1.94 10.56 -8.20
C LEU A 146 1.81 12.06 -8.47
N LEU A 147 1.29 12.45 -9.64
CA LEU A 147 1.06 13.86 -9.97
C LEU A 147 0.06 14.51 -9.02
N THR A 148 -1.02 13.80 -8.67
CA THR A 148 -2.00 14.29 -7.70
C THR A 148 -1.44 14.37 -6.28
N LEU A 149 -0.62 13.41 -5.85
CA LEU A 149 0.09 13.47 -4.56
C LEU A 149 1.10 14.62 -4.53
N ALA A 150 1.85 14.86 -5.61
CA ALA A 150 2.77 15.98 -5.72
C ALA A 150 2.03 17.31 -5.65
N LEU A 151 0.89 17.43 -6.34
CA LEU A 151 0.03 18.61 -6.28
C LEU A 151 -0.51 18.85 -4.87
N VAL A 152 -0.99 17.81 -4.18
CA VAL A 152 -1.47 17.92 -2.79
C VAL A 152 -0.33 18.28 -1.84
N SER A 153 0.85 17.68 -1.99
CA SER A 153 2.02 18.05 -1.20
C SER A 153 2.38 19.53 -1.39
N TRP A 154 2.37 20.02 -2.64
CA TRP A 154 2.57 21.43 -2.95
C TRP A 154 1.47 22.32 -2.35
N ILE A 155 0.21 21.89 -2.31
CA ILE A 155 -0.88 22.66 -1.69
C ILE A 155 -0.64 22.81 -0.18
N PHE A 156 -0.34 21.71 0.52
CA PHE A 156 -0.24 21.71 1.99
C PHE A 156 1.11 22.18 2.53
N HIS A 157 2.21 22.03 1.77
CA HIS A 157 3.55 22.40 2.25
C HIS A 157 4.19 23.53 1.42
N GLY A 158 3.55 23.95 0.33
CA GLY A 158 4.04 25.01 -0.54
C GLY A 158 3.34 26.34 -0.32
N TRP A 159 3.38 27.16 -1.37
CA TRP A 159 2.85 28.52 -1.38
C TRP A 159 1.37 28.65 -0.98
N PRO A 160 0.44 27.77 -1.40
CA PRO A 160 -0.98 27.92 -1.05
C PRO A 160 -1.24 27.88 0.46
N TRP A 161 -0.65 26.92 1.17
CA TRP A 161 -0.81 26.83 2.63
C TRP A 161 -0.19 28.03 3.35
N LYS A 162 1.02 28.43 2.95
CA LYS A 162 1.68 29.63 3.50
C LYS A 162 0.84 30.89 3.32
N THR A 163 0.25 31.06 2.15
CA THR A 163 -0.67 32.17 1.86
C THR A 163 -1.92 32.11 2.74
N ALA A 164 -2.49 30.92 2.94
CA ALA A 164 -3.64 30.74 3.82
C ALA A 164 -3.29 31.09 5.28
N LEU A 165 -2.11 30.71 5.77
CA LEU A 165 -1.63 31.07 7.11
C LEU A 165 -1.40 32.57 7.26
N SER A 166 -0.82 33.21 6.24
CA SER A 166 -0.64 34.67 6.20
C SER A 166 -1.99 35.40 6.28
N LEU A 167 -2.98 34.96 5.50
CA LEU A 167 -4.32 35.59 5.48
C LEU A 167 -5.12 35.36 6.76
N LEU A 168 -5.04 34.17 7.36
CA LEU A 168 -5.85 33.81 8.54
C LEU A 168 -5.22 34.23 9.87
N PHE A 169 -3.88 34.19 9.95
CA PHE A 169 -3.14 34.35 11.21
C PHE A 169 -2.09 35.46 11.16
N GLY A 170 -1.88 36.12 10.01
CA GLY A 170 -0.83 37.14 9.86
C GLY A 170 0.59 36.56 9.84
N ALA A 171 0.74 35.25 9.70
CA ALA A 171 2.02 34.56 9.64
C ALA A 171 2.67 34.76 8.26
N GLU A 172 3.56 35.74 8.14
CA GLU A 172 4.35 35.95 6.92
C GLU A 172 5.22 34.72 6.63
N ASP A 173 5.25 34.28 5.37
CA ASP A 173 5.97 33.08 4.89
C ASP A 173 5.65 31.73 5.57
N GLY A 174 4.58 31.68 6.37
CA GLY A 174 4.19 30.51 7.14
C GLY A 174 4.98 30.34 8.43
N ASP A 175 5.63 31.39 8.92
CA ASP A 175 6.32 31.36 10.20
C ASP A 175 5.32 31.30 11.36
N LEU A 176 5.34 30.17 12.07
CA LEU A 176 4.43 29.93 13.19
C LEU A 176 4.89 30.64 14.46
N GLU A 177 6.11 31.17 14.52
CA GLU A 177 6.61 31.94 15.68
C GLU A 177 5.85 33.25 15.90
N VAL A 178 5.15 33.74 14.88
CA VAL A 178 4.30 34.95 14.95
C VAL A 178 3.03 34.70 15.78
N LEU A 179 2.64 33.44 15.99
CA LEU A 179 1.46 33.09 16.76
C LEU A 179 1.68 33.34 18.26
N ARG A 180 0.69 33.96 18.90
CA ARG A 180 0.75 34.37 20.32
C ARG A 180 0.78 33.21 21.32
N SER A 181 0.53 31.98 20.90
CA SER A 181 0.47 30.83 21.80
C SER A 181 1.04 29.55 21.18
N GLU A 182 1.78 28.78 21.97
CA GLU A 182 2.29 27.45 21.60
C GLU A 182 1.15 26.49 21.23
N PHE A 183 0.00 26.60 21.92
CA PHE A 183 -1.17 25.80 21.60
C PHE A 183 -1.70 26.05 20.19
N SER A 184 -1.71 27.31 19.73
CA SER A 184 -2.08 27.65 18.36
C SER A 184 -1.13 27.03 17.35
N VAL A 185 0.17 27.06 17.62
CA VAL A 185 1.20 26.44 16.76
C VAL A 185 0.95 24.95 16.63
N VAL A 186 0.78 24.24 17.76
CA VAL A 186 0.51 22.80 17.77
C VAL A 186 -0.78 22.47 17.02
N LEU A 187 -1.86 23.22 17.25
CA LEU A 187 -3.14 22.99 16.60
C LEU A 187 -3.07 23.18 15.09
N VAL A 188 -2.38 24.22 14.62
CA VAL A 188 -2.19 24.48 13.18
C VAL A 188 -1.39 23.35 12.53
N THR A 189 -0.28 22.93 13.14
CA THR A 189 0.54 21.81 12.66
C THR A 189 -0.26 20.51 12.59
N TRP A 190 -0.99 20.16 13.66
CA TRP A 190 -1.84 18.97 13.68
C TRP A 190 -2.96 19.02 12.65
N THR A 191 -3.51 20.21 12.40
CA THR A 191 -4.54 20.41 11.37
C THR A 191 -3.95 20.21 9.98
N GLN A 192 -2.77 20.78 9.71
CA GLN A 192 -2.06 20.62 8.44
C GLN A 192 -1.74 19.13 8.17
N ASP A 193 -1.10 18.48 9.14
CA ASP A 193 -0.70 17.07 9.05
C ASP A 193 -1.92 16.16 8.94
N GLY A 194 -2.97 16.44 9.72
CA GLY A 194 -4.23 15.68 9.69
C GLY A 194 -4.95 15.80 8.35
N LEU A 195 -5.08 17.02 7.80
CA LEU A 195 -5.69 17.25 6.49
C LEU A 195 -4.88 16.64 5.35
N TYR A 196 -3.55 16.77 5.41
CA TYR A 196 -2.65 16.17 4.44
C TYR A 196 -2.76 14.64 4.46
N GLY A 197 -2.69 14.02 5.64
CA GLY A 197 -2.83 12.58 5.81
C GLY A 197 -4.19 12.05 5.35
N LEU A 198 -5.28 12.76 5.66
CA LEU A 198 -6.62 12.40 5.22
C LEU A 198 -6.77 12.51 3.69
N THR A 199 -6.22 13.56 3.09
CA THR A 199 -6.24 13.75 1.63
C THR A 199 -5.42 12.67 0.93
N LEU A 200 -4.27 12.30 1.49
CA LEU A 200 -3.44 11.19 1.00
C LEU A 200 -4.22 9.87 1.06
N ALA A 201 -4.84 9.55 2.19
CA ALA A 201 -5.67 8.35 2.34
C ALA A 201 -6.82 8.31 1.32
N LEU A 202 -7.47 9.45 1.09
CA LEU A 202 -8.55 9.58 0.09
C LEU A 202 -8.04 9.34 -1.34
N ILE A 203 -6.87 9.88 -1.70
CA ILE A 203 -6.24 9.65 -3.01
C ILE A 203 -5.87 8.18 -3.20
N LEU A 204 -5.38 7.49 -2.15
CA LEU A 204 -5.09 6.07 -2.23
C LEU A 204 -6.36 5.24 -2.47
N VAL A 205 -7.45 5.56 -1.78
CA VAL A 205 -8.76 4.93 -1.99
C VAL A 205 -9.27 5.21 -3.41
N TRP A 206 -9.17 6.46 -3.87
CA TRP A 206 -9.51 6.84 -5.24
C TRP A 206 -8.70 6.06 -6.28
N GLY A 207 -7.40 5.85 -6.05
CA GLY A 207 -6.53 5.05 -6.91
C GLY A 207 -6.96 3.59 -6.98
N ASP A 208 -7.30 2.99 -5.84
CA ASP A 208 -7.81 1.61 -5.77
C ASP A 208 -9.12 1.47 -6.56
N TYR A 209 -10.09 2.38 -6.36
CA TYR A 209 -11.34 2.39 -7.12
C TYR A 209 -11.13 2.63 -8.62
N THR A 210 -10.24 3.55 -9.00
CA THR A 210 -9.95 3.86 -10.42
C THR A 210 -9.41 2.64 -11.14
N ARG A 211 -8.50 1.88 -10.51
CA ARG A 211 -8.01 0.60 -11.03
C ARG A 211 -9.13 -0.42 -11.18
N THR A 212 -10.02 -0.54 -10.18
CA THR A 212 -11.16 -1.47 -10.26
C THR A 212 -12.10 -1.11 -11.41
N ARG A 213 -12.36 0.18 -11.62
CA ARG A 213 -13.20 0.66 -12.71
C ARG A 213 -12.58 0.38 -14.07
N LEU A 214 -11.28 0.63 -14.22
CA LEU A 214 -10.54 0.32 -15.46
C LEU A 214 -10.58 -1.18 -15.79
N ALA A 215 -10.50 -2.04 -14.77
CA ALA A 215 -10.59 -3.48 -14.94
C ALA A 215 -12.02 -3.93 -15.30
N LEU A 216 -13.05 -3.33 -14.68
CA LEU A 216 -14.46 -3.66 -14.94
C LEU A 216 -14.98 -3.14 -16.28
N GLN A 217 -14.54 -1.95 -16.69
CA GLN A 217 -15.05 -1.23 -17.87
C GLN A 217 -14.14 -1.35 -19.08
N ASP A 218 -12.99 -2.02 -18.95
CA ASP A 218 -11.98 -2.17 -19.99
C ASP A 218 -11.52 -0.85 -20.66
N THR A 219 -11.62 0.27 -19.93
CA THR A 219 -11.28 1.59 -20.49
C THR A 219 -9.76 1.80 -20.57
N ARG A 220 -9.31 2.57 -21.58
CA ARG A 220 -7.88 2.86 -21.81
C ARG A 220 -7.39 4.17 -21.16
N SER A 221 -8.31 5.09 -20.86
CA SER A 221 -7.99 6.42 -20.31
C SER A 221 -8.03 6.41 -18.78
N ALA A 222 -6.84 6.55 -18.17
CA ALA A 222 -6.70 6.61 -16.71
C ALA A 222 -7.30 7.90 -16.13
N VAL A 223 -7.15 9.04 -16.82
CA VAL A 223 -7.66 10.34 -16.37
C VAL A 223 -9.18 10.35 -16.36
N TRP A 224 -9.81 9.88 -17.44
CA TRP A 224 -11.27 9.84 -17.52
C TRP A 224 -11.87 8.88 -16.48
N ALA A 225 -11.31 7.67 -16.38
CA ALA A 225 -11.72 6.72 -15.34
C ALA A 225 -11.55 7.30 -13.93
N GLY A 226 -10.48 8.06 -13.70
CA GLY A 226 -10.21 8.77 -12.46
C GLY A 226 -11.27 9.84 -12.14
N LEU A 227 -11.60 10.71 -13.10
CA LEU A 227 -12.64 11.74 -12.93
C LEU A 227 -14.00 11.11 -12.64
N CYS A 228 -14.38 10.08 -13.39
CA CYS A 228 -15.65 9.40 -13.13
C CYS A 228 -15.65 8.67 -11.77
N THR A 229 -14.48 8.22 -11.29
CA THR A 229 -14.34 7.60 -9.96
C THR A 229 -14.51 8.64 -8.85
N TRP A 230 -13.98 9.85 -9.02
CA TRP A 230 -14.28 10.96 -8.11
C TRP A 230 -15.79 11.24 -8.04
N GLY A 231 -16.47 11.29 -9.20
CA GLY A 231 -17.92 11.42 -9.24
C GLY A 231 -18.64 10.32 -8.46
N LEU A 232 -18.18 9.07 -8.57
CA LEU A 232 -18.75 7.94 -7.84
C LEU A 232 -18.53 8.06 -6.31
N ILE A 233 -17.35 8.50 -5.87
CA ILE A 233 -17.05 8.72 -4.44
C ILE A 233 -17.92 9.86 -3.90
N LEU A 234 -18.08 10.95 -4.64
CA LEU A 234 -18.88 12.12 -4.23
C LEU A 234 -20.38 11.82 -4.19
N LEU A 235 -20.91 11.03 -5.14
CA LEU A 235 -22.32 10.67 -5.18
C LEU A 235 -22.68 9.60 -4.13
N HIS A 236 -21.73 8.73 -3.78
CA HIS A 236 -21.96 7.63 -2.84
C HIS A 236 -20.84 7.50 -1.78
N PRO A 237 -20.60 8.54 -0.96
CA PRO A 237 -19.44 8.58 -0.05
C PRO A 237 -19.52 7.49 1.01
N LEU A 238 -20.71 7.25 1.57
CA LEU A 238 -20.90 6.23 2.61
C LEU A 238 -20.74 4.81 2.09
N ARG A 239 -21.10 4.53 0.83
CA ARG A 239 -20.96 3.17 0.26
C ARG A 239 -19.52 2.87 -0.16
N THR A 240 -18.79 3.89 -0.59
CA THR A 240 -17.41 3.76 -1.09
C THR A 240 -16.38 3.84 0.04
N LEU A 241 -16.50 4.83 0.92
CA LEU A 241 -15.50 5.08 1.96
C LEU A 241 -15.67 4.15 3.16
N ARG A 242 -16.89 3.79 3.57
CA ARG A 242 -17.11 2.95 4.77
C ARG A 242 -16.26 1.66 4.81
N PRO A 243 -16.26 0.78 3.79
CA PRO A 243 -15.44 -0.43 3.85
C PRO A 243 -13.94 -0.12 3.86
N MET A 244 -13.52 0.95 3.19
CA MET A 244 -12.11 1.37 3.14
C MET A 244 -11.64 1.95 4.48
N CYS A 245 -12.46 2.79 5.12
CA CYS A 245 -12.19 3.35 6.44
C CYS A 245 -12.08 2.25 7.49
N VAL A 246 -12.98 1.25 7.47
CA VAL A 246 -12.90 0.13 8.42
C VAL A 246 -11.61 -0.68 8.21
N LEU A 247 -11.26 -1.01 6.96
CA LEU A 247 -10.00 -1.70 6.66
C LEU A 247 -8.78 -0.86 7.06
N PHE A 248 -8.83 0.45 6.86
CA PHE A 248 -7.77 1.38 7.28
C PHE A 248 -7.62 1.43 8.80
N VAL A 249 -8.72 1.54 9.55
CA VAL A 249 -8.69 1.52 11.02
C VAL A 249 -8.15 0.20 11.55
N LEU A 250 -8.50 -0.93 10.93
CA LEU A 250 -7.94 -2.24 11.29
C LEU A 250 -6.45 -2.34 10.98
N GLU A 251 -6.00 -1.82 9.83
CA GLU A 251 -4.59 -1.76 9.47
C GLU A 251 -3.80 -0.87 10.44
N ALA A 252 -4.27 0.36 10.67
CA ALA A 252 -3.66 1.31 11.58
C ALA A 252 -3.64 0.79 13.03
N GLY A 253 -4.75 0.21 13.51
CA GLY A 253 -4.85 -0.37 14.85
C GLY A 253 -3.86 -1.50 15.06
N LEU A 254 -3.67 -2.39 14.08
CA LEU A 254 -2.67 -3.44 14.18
C LEU A 254 -1.24 -2.87 14.14
N VAL A 255 -0.96 -1.93 13.24
CA VAL A 255 0.38 -1.31 13.15
C VAL A 255 0.73 -0.56 14.44
N VAL A 256 -0.21 0.17 15.03
CA VAL A 256 -0.02 0.85 16.32
C VAL A 256 0.17 -0.14 17.45
N ALA A 257 -0.60 -1.24 17.50
CA ALA A 257 -0.45 -2.27 18.51
C ALA A 257 0.93 -2.95 18.43
N LEU A 258 1.32 -3.41 17.23
CA LEU A 258 2.63 -4.03 17.00
C LEU A 258 3.77 -3.04 17.25
N GLY A 259 3.61 -1.78 16.85
CA GLY A 259 4.58 -0.71 17.09
C GLY A 259 4.73 -0.38 18.57
N SER A 260 3.65 -0.39 19.34
CA SER A 260 3.68 -0.17 20.79
C SER A 260 4.41 -1.30 21.51
N VAL A 261 4.18 -2.55 21.09
CA VAL A 261 4.91 -3.73 21.59
C VAL A 261 6.39 -3.64 21.21
N ALA A 262 6.70 -3.32 19.95
CA ALA A 262 8.08 -3.17 19.48
C ALA A 262 8.82 -2.06 20.25
N HIS A 263 8.16 -0.92 20.48
CA HIS A 263 8.71 0.19 21.25
C HIS A 263 8.95 -0.16 22.72
N GLY A 264 8.03 -0.92 23.33
CA GLY A 264 8.21 -1.44 24.68
C GLY A 264 9.41 -2.39 24.80
N LEU A 265 9.61 -3.23 23.78
CA LEU A 265 10.76 -4.14 23.71
C LEU A 265 12.08 -3.40 23.43
N ASP A 266 12.07 -2.37 22.57
CA ASP A 266 13.23 -1.53 22.29
C ASP A 266 13.71 -0.81 23.56
N ARG A 267 12.79 -0.30 24.38
CA ARG A 267 13.12 0.30 25.69
C ARG A 267 13.63 -0.70 26.72
N GLY A 268 13.28 -1.97 26.56
CA GLY A 268 13.74 -3.06 27.43
C GLY A 268 15.07 -3.66 27.00
N LEU A 269 15.72 -3.14 25.96
CA LEU A 269 17.04 -3.59 25.54
C LEU A 269 18.07 -3.27 26.63
N GLY A 270 18.73 -4.33 27.11
CA GLY A 270 19.76 -4.28 28.12
C GLY A 270 20.85 -5.32 27.87
N PRO A 271 21.83 -5.47 28.78
CA PRO A 271 22.96 -6.40 28.65
C PRO A 271 22.57 -7.86 28.37
N GLU A 272 21.41 -8.28 28.87
CA GLU A 272 20.83 -9.62 28.72
C GLU A 272 20.10 -9.82 27.37
N SER A 273 19.93 -8.75 26.57
CA SER A 273 19.18 -8.79 25.32
C SER A 273 19.98 -9.47 24.21
N GLY A 274 19.71 -10.75 24.00
CA GLY A 274 20.34 -11.53 22.94
C GLY A 274 19.68 -11.40 21.56
N ALA A 275 20.17 -12.19 20.60
CA ALA A 275 19.64 -12.29 19.24
C ALA A 275 18.13 -12.60 19.18
N GLY A 276 17.56 -13.20 20.23
CA GLY A 276 16.13 -13.48 20.34
C GLY A 276 15.27 -12.21 20.30
N THR A 277 15.68 -11.13 20.98
CA THR A 277 14.92 -9.86 20.99
C THR A 277 14.95 -9.20 19.62
N LEU A 278 16.09 -9.26 18.91
CA LEU A 278 16.19 -8.79 17.53
C LEU A 278 15.30 -9.59 16.57
N LEU A 279 15.31 -10.92 16.68
CA LEU A 279 14.45 -11.78 15.87
C LEU A 279 12.98 -11.50 16.13
N LEU A 280 12.61 -11.18 17.36
CA LEU A 280 11.26 -10.79 17.75
C LEU A 280 10.88 -9.44 17.13
N LEU A 281 11.72 -8.40 17.26
CA LEU A 281 11.49 -7.09 16.64
C LEU A 281 11.37 -7.20 15.11
N PHE A 282 12.26 -7.97 14.48
CA PHE A 282 12.17 -8.28 13.05
C PHE A 282 10.85 -8.99 12.73
N GLY A 283 10.47 -10.00 13.51
CA GLY A 283 9.22 -10.75 13.38
C GLY A 283 7.99 -9.85 13.45
N LEU A 284 7.92 -8.93 14.41
CA LEU A 284 6.83 -7.94 14.52
C LEU A 284 6.73 -7.07 13.27
N GLY A 285 7.86 -6.61 12.73
CA GLY A 285 7.92 -5.89 11.47
C GLY A 285 7.39 -6.72 10.29
N GLN A 286 7.77 -8.00 10.21
CA GLN A 286 7.28 -8.90 9.16
C GLN A 286 5.78 -9.16 9.27
N VAL A 287 5.24 -9.33 10.49
CA VAL A 287 3.81 -9.48 10.71
C VAL A 287 3.04 -8.25 10.22
N ALA A 288 3.53 -7.04 10.48
CA ALA A 288 2.92 -5.81 9.98
C ALA A 288 2.92 -5.74 8.44
N LEU A 289 4.03 -6.11 7.80
CA LEU A 289 4.14 -6.15 6.33
C LEU A 289 3.24 -7.22 5.70
N LEU A 290 3.14 -8.39 6.32
CA LEU A 290 2.23 -9.47 5.92
C LEU A 290 0.78 -9.01 5.99
N TRP A 291 0.40 -8.39 7.11
CA TRP A 291 -0.93 -7.84 7.29
C TRP A 291 -1.28 -6.81 6.21
N ARG A 292 -0.34 -5.92 5.88
CA ARG A 292 -0.51 -4.94 4.79
C ARG A 292 -0.76 -5.60 3.43
N GLY A 293 -0.13 -6.76 3.17
CA GLY A 293 -0.41 -7.56 1.97
C GLY A 293 -1.86 -8.07 1.93
N ILE A 294 -2.36 -8.55 3.07
CA ILE A 294 -3.73 -9.04 3.25
C ILE A 294 -4.74 -7.88 3.12
N THR A 295 -4.53 -6.76 3.82
CA THR A 295 -5.45 -5.61 3.77
C THR A 295 -5.50 -4.99 2.38
N ARG A 296 -4.39 -4.99 1.63
CA ARG A 296 -4.37 -4.58 0.22
C ARG A 296 -5.26 -5.46 -0.65
N GLY A 297 -5.17 -6.78 -0.51
CA GLY A 297 -6.07 -7.71 -1.20
C GLY A 297 -7.53 -7.46 -0.82
N ALA A 298 -7.81 -7.27 0.48
CA ALA A 298 -9.15 -6.96 0.96
C ALA A 298 -9.70 -5.65 0.39
N ARG A 299 -8.89 -4.60 0.27
CA ARG A 299 -9.30 -3.33 -0.36
C ARG A 299 -9.69 -3.52 -1.81
N TYR A 300 -8.91 -4.25 -2.60
CA TYR A 300 -9.28 -4.55 -4.00
C TYR A 300 -10.56 -5.36 -4.10
N HIS A 301 -10.77 -6.33 -3.22
CA HIS A 301 -12.00 -7.11 -3.17
C HIS A 301 -13.22 -6.22 -2.81
N ALA A 302 -13.10 -5.40 -1.77
CA ALA A 302 -14.14 -4.47 -1.35
C ALA A 302 -14.47 -3.46 -2.44
N ALA A 303 -13.45 -2.87 -3.08
CA ALA A 303 -13.64 -1.96 -4.21
C ALA A 303 -14.33 -2.65 -5.38
N ALA A 304 -13.93 -3.87 -5.74
CA ALA A 304 -14.58 -4.63 -6.80
C ALA A 304 -16.06 -4.93 -6.50
N GLN A 305 -16.40 -5.28 -5.25
CA GLN A 305 -17.79 -5.51 -4.85
C GLN A 305 -18.64 -4.24 -4.93
N VAL A 306 -18.15 -3.12 -4.39
CA VAL A 306 -18.86 -1.84 -4.43
C VAL A 306 -18.99 -1.33 -5.86
N SER A 307 -17.91 -1.41 -6.67
CA SER A 307 -17.94 -1.01 -8.07
C SER A 307 -18.90 -1.85 -8.89
N LYS A 308 -19.01 -3.17 -8.67
CA LYS A 308 -20.00 -4.03 -9.35
C LYS A 308 -21.45 -3.65 -9.04
N GLN A 309 -21.72 -3.04 -7.89
CA GLN A 309 -23.07 -2.62 -7.49
C GLN A 309 -23.44 -1.23 -8.03
N LEU A 310 -22.46 -0.34 -8.17
CA LEU A 310 -22.68 1.07 -8.49
C LEU A 310 -22.35 1.43 -9.95
N VAL A 311 -21.46 0.67 -10.59
CA VAL A 311 -21.04 0.90 -11.97
C VAL A 311 -21.88 0.00 -12.88
N PRO A 312 -22.64 0.57 -13.85
CA PRO A 312 -23.39 -0.25 -14.78
C PRO A 312 -22.43 -1.14 -15.59
N PRO A 313 -22.74 -2.43 -15.78
CA PRO A 313 -21.94 -3.31 -16.61
C PRO A 313 -21.95 -2.76 -18.03
N LEU A 314 -20.77 -2.54 -18.62
CA LEU A 314 -20.67 -2.31 -20.05
C LEU A 314 -20.94 -3.64 -20.75
N ALA A 315 -21.93 -3.65 -21.64
CA ALA A 315 -22.24 -4.78 -22.51
C ALA A 315 -21.19 -4.93 -23.62
N GLN A 316 -19.91 -4.92 -23.27
CA GLN A 316 -18.83 -5.14 -24.22
C GLN A 316 -18.21 -6.51 -23.94
N PRO A 317 -18.34 -7.48 -24.87
CA PRO A 317 -17.65 -8.76 -24.72
C PRO A 317 -16.14 -8.49 -24.66
N ASP A 318 -15.47 -9.07 -23.66
CA ASP A 318 -14.03 -8.94 -23.50
C ASP A 318 -13.33 -9.32 -24.81
N PRO A 319 -12.67 -8.38 -25.51
CA PRO A 319 -12.10 -8.64 -26.83
C PRO A 319 -10.92 -9.62 -26.80
N TRP A 320 -10.43 -9.98 -25.60
CA TRP A 320 -9.38 -10.98 -25.41
C TRP A 320 -9.90 -12.29 -24.84
N ALA A 321 -11.20 -12.45 -24.59
CA ALA A 321 -11.75 -13.72 -24.11
C ALA A 321 -11.49 -14.88 -25.09
N SER A 322 -11.33 -14.58 -26.37
CA SER A 322 -11.04 -15.55 -27.44
C SER A 322 -9.59 -15.51 -27.93
N ARG A 323 -8.63 -14.91 -27.19
CA ARG A 323 -7.25 -14.76 -27.68
C ARG A 323 -6.19 -14.96 -26.57
N VAL A 324 -5.06 -15.59 -26.93
CA VAL A 324 -3.84 -15.70 -26.10
C VAL A 324 -2.77 -14.76 -26.65
N GLY A 325 -2.23 -13.88 -25.82
CA GLY A 325 -1.14 -12.96 -26.16
C GLY A 325 -1.15 -11.68 -25.31
N GLY A 326 0.02 -11.10 -25.05
CA GLY A 326 0.13 -9.83 -24.33
C GLY A 326 -0.27 -8.62 -25.19
N PRO A 327 -0.76 -7.51 -24.60
CA PRO A 327 -1.08 -6.30 -25.36
C PRO A 327 0.19 -5.73 -26.03
N GLY A 328 0.23 -5.74 -27.36
CA GLY A 328 1.36 -5.27 -28.18
C GLY A 328 2.24 -6.38 -28.78
N GLY A 329 1.97 -7.65 -28.49
CA GLY A 329 2.61 -8.80 -29.12
C GLY A 329 1.68 -9.57 -30.07
N PRO A 330 2.18 -10.65 -30.71
CA PRO A 330 1.35 -11.55 -31.51
C PRO A 330 0.17 -12.08 -30.69
N GLN A 331 -1.03 -12.04 -31.27
CA GLN A 331 -2.24 -12.58 -30.67
C GLN A 331 -2.64 -13.86 -31.39
N TYR A 332 -2.87 -14.92 -30.64
CA TYR A 332 -3.33 -16.21 -31.16
C TYR A 332 -4.81 -16.41 -30.78
N PRO A 333 -5.70 -16.73 -31.73
CA PRO A 333 -7.09 -17.06 -31.40
C PRO A 333 -7.14 -18.34 -30.55
N LEU A 334 -8.11 -18.39 -29.63
CA LEU A 334 -8.55 -19.59 -28.95
C LEU A 334 -9.69 -20.16 -29.79
N ASP A 335 -9.37 -20.97 -30.80
CA ASP A 335 -10.41 -21.69 -31.52
C ASP A 335 -11.03 -22.76 -30.61
N LEU A 336 -12.36 -22.86 -30.62
CA LEU A 336 -13.12 -23.89 -29.90
C LEU A 336 -12.75 -25.33 -30.34
N ASN A 337 -12.03 -25.47 -31.45
CA ASN A 337 -11.55 -26.73 -32.02
C ASN A 337 -10.04 -26.94 -31.85
N ASP A 338 -9.30 -26.01 -31.23
CA ASP A 338 -7.88 -26.20 -30.98
C ASP A 338 -7.68 -27.05 -29.73
N ASP A 339 -7.36 -28.33 -29.96
CA ASP A 339 -6.99 -29.39 -29.02
C ASP A 339 -5.72 -29.10 -28.20
N TYR A 340 -5.36 -27.84 -27.98
CA TYR A 340 -4.48 -27.47 -26.87
C TYR A 340 -5.26 -27.49 -25.56
N GLY A 341 -5.73 -28.70 -25.21
CA GLY A 341 -5.94 -29.10 -23.84
C GLY A 341 -4.64 -28.87 -23.09
N VAL A 342 -4.51 -27.70 -22.47
CA VAL A 342 -3.61 -27.52 -21.35
C VAL A 342 -4.15 -28.49 -20.31
N SER A 343 -3.46 -29.63 -20.15
CA SER A 343 -3.78 -30.66 -19.19
C SER A 343 -4.08 -30.02 -17.84
N VAL A 344 -5.32 -30.26 -17.38
CA VAL A 344 -5.83 -29.85 -16.06
C VAL A 344 -5.12 -30.63 -14.97
#